data_AF-A0A6N1X8J3-F1
#
_entry.id   AF-A0A6N1X8J3-F1
#
_cell.length_a   1.000
_cell.length_b   1.000
_cell.length_c   1.000
_cell.angle_alpha   90.00
_cell.angle_beta   90.00
_cell.angle_gamma   90.00
#
_symmetry.space_group_name_H-M   'P 1'
#
loop_
_entity.id
_entity.type
_entity.pdbx_description
1 polymer ?
#
loop_
_entity_poly.entity_id
_entity_poly.type
_entity_poly.pdbx_seq_one_letter_code
_entity_poly.pdbx_strand_id
1 'polypeptide(L)'
;MTLLHLAILVISLAGFAALALATERHAEHLLGRLPAPQWRLLARVAGWLLLAVSLALGIAYLGSGVGITLWLGWLTIAALALVFAFPKWPLRPVDHARPARPAKAAKPGAAAEMPVAPRRTARRWLAAALLAAVPLVYLLALQATPIAPLLRADAFAGQVGPWSFRLADRDHDVPKLVAMDIPMKSYQVRFCEDCDAQIRAAYLKVNKPRSLRAAGIVLQGTRWDRNVDIQLPANTTAGSSLWLTVVGKDGEMHQAQVRLADVSPATVAWFQQREAKPEAGPAAPQGAIERPSQ
;
A
#
# COMPACT_ATOMS: atom_id res chain seq x y z
N MET A 1 -10.09 -12.52 -4.37
CA MET A 1 -9.48 -11.45 -3.54
C MET A 1 -10.50 -10.36 -3.19
N THR A 2 -11.15 -9.70 -4.16
CA THR A 2 -12.20 -8.67 -3.93
C THR A 2 -13.37 -9.12 -3.05
N LEU A 3 -13.89 -10.34 -3.27
CA LEU A 3 -14.96 -10.96 -2.47
C LEU A 3 -14.59 -11.15 -0.99
N LEU A 4 -13.32 -11.44 -0.69
CA LEU A 4 -12.83 -11.62 0.67
C LEU A 4 -12.88 -10.29 1.45
N HIS A 5 -12.49 -9.19 0.80
CA HIS A 5 -12.53 -7.85 1.40
C HIS A 5 -13.96 -7.37 1.66
N LEU A 6 -14.88 -7.61 0.72
CA LEU A 6 -16.31 -7.33 0.91
C LEU A 6 -16.90 -8.16 2.06
N ALA A 7 -16.53 -9.45 2.16
CA ALA A 7 -16.96 -10.30 3.26
C ALA A 7 -16.45 -9.79 4.62
N ILE A 8 -15.18 -9.42 4.72
CA ILE A 8 -14.58 -8.85 5.95
C ILE A 8 -15.31 -7.57 6.36
N LEU A 9 -15.65 -6.70 5.40
CA LEU A 9 -16.39 -5.47 5.65
C LEU A 9 -17.81 -5.76 6.17
N VAL A 10 -18.54 -6.66 5.52
CA VAL A 10 -19.92 -7.01 5.91
C VAL A 10 -19.96 -7.67 7.29
N ILE A 11 -19.02 -8.56 7.58
CA ILE A 11 -18.91 -9.23 8.89
C ILE A 11 -18.56 -8.22 9.99
N SER A 12 -17.63 -7.30 9.71
CA SER A 12 -17.26 -6.23 10.67
C SER A 12 -18.44 -5.30 10.94
N LEU A 13 -19.19 -4.91 9.89
CA LEU A 13 -20.38 -4.08 10.01
C LEU A 13 -21.48 -4.78 10.84
N ALA A 14 -21.71 -6.07 10.59
CA ALA A 14 -22.65 -6.88 11.37
C ALA A 14 -22.22 -7.02 12.84
N GLY A 15 -20.92 -7.19 13.10
CA GLY A 15 -20.35 -7.24 14.45
C GLY A 15 -20.56 -5.94 15.23
N PHE A 16 -20.29 -4.78 14.62
CA PHE A 16 -20.55 -3.48 15.24
C PHE A 16 -22.04 -3.20 15.43
N ALA A 17 -22.90 -3.58 14.48
CA ALA A 17 -24.34 -3.45 14.63
C ALA A 17 -24.88 -4.28 15.82
N ALA A 18 -24.37 -5.51 15.99
CA ALA A 18 -24.72 -6.37 17.13
C ALA A 18 -24.23 -5.79 18.47
N LEU A 19 -23.02 -5.24 18.52
CA LEU A 19 -22.48 -4.56 19.70
C LEU A 19 -23.23 -3.26 20.04
N ALA A 20 -23.70 -2.53 19.04
CA ALA A 20 -24.51 -1.33 19.24
C ALA A 20 -25.87 -1.65 19.89
N LEU A 21 -26.53 -2.71 19.40
CA LEU A 21 -27.79 -3.22 19.95
C LEU A 21 -27.65 -3.77 21.38
N ALA A 22 -26.44 -4.14 21.79
CA ALA A 22 -26.15 -4.63 23.14
C ALA A 22 -26.09 -3.51 24.22
N THR A 23 -26.11 -2.22 23.86
CA THR A 23 -26.03 -1.14 24.86
C THR A 23 -27.38 -0.70 25.43
N GLU A 24 -27.42 -0.58 26.76
CA GLU A 24 -28.59 -0.25 27.63
C GLU A 24 -29.52 0.82 27.05
N ARG A 25 -28.92 1.97 26.71
CA ARG A 25 -29.60 3.19 26.26
C ARG A 25 -30.15 3.14 24.82
N HIS A 26 -29.70 2.17 24.03
CA HIS A 26 -30.02 2.08 22.60
C HIS A 26 -31.04 0.97 22.27
N ALA A 27 -31.14 -0.10 23.06
CA ALA A 27 -32.15 -1.13 22.80
C ALA A 27 -33.58 -0.65 23.14
N GLU A 28 -33.72 0.18 24.17
CA GLU A 28 -34.99 0.82 24.53
C GLU A 28 -35.43 1.85 23.45
N HIS A 29 -34.46 2.53 22.83
CA HIS A 29 -34.66 3.45 21.71
C HIS A 29 -34.88 2.76 20.33
N LEU A 30 -34.48 1.50 20.15
CA LEU A 30 -34.60 0.77 18.87
C LEU A 30 -35.76 -0.23 18.81
N LEU A 31 -36.16 -0.86 19.92
CA LEU A 31 -37.10 -1.99 19.92
C LEU A 31 -38.45 -1.68 20.58
N GLY A 32 -38.60 -0.54 21.24
CA GLY A 32 -39.86 -0.16 21.92
C GLY A 32 -40.29 -1.10 23.06
N ARG A 33 -39.46 -2.11 23.40
CA ARG A 33 -39.58 -3.01 24.55
C ARG A 33 -38.17 -3.31 25.07
N LEU A 34 -38.01 -3.41 26.39
CA LEU A 34 -36.75 -3.88 26.98
C LEU A 34 -36.52 -5.35 26.57
N PRO A 35 -35.47 -5.66 25.79
CA PRO A 35 -35.12 -7.04 25.50
C PRO A 35 -34.54 -7.67 26.78
N ALA A 36 -34.90 -8.93 27.05
CA ALA A 36 -34.41 -9.67 28.21
C ALA A 36 -32.86 -9.67 28.27
N PRO A 37 -32.26 -9.57 29.46
CA PRO A 37 -30.81 -9.40 29.64
C PRO A 37 -29.95 -10.49 28.96
N GLN A 38 -30.49 -11.70 28.85
CA GLN A 38 -29.87 -12.83 28.14
C GLN A 38 -29.68 -12.59 26.63
N TRP A 39 -30.62 -11.92 25.96
CA TRP A 39 -30.52 -11.64 24.52
C TRP A 39 -29.46 -10.59 24.22
N ARG A 40 -29.23 -9.67 25.17
CA ARG A 40 -28.18 -8.64 25.09
C ARG A 40 -26.79 -9.25 25.28
N LEU A 41 -26.68 -10.20 26.19
CA LEU A 41 -25.45 -10.98 26.37
C LEU A 41 -25.13 -11.78 25.09
N LEU A 42 -26.13 -12.44 24.50
CA LEU A 42 -25.99 -13.17 23.23
C LEU A 42 -25.57 -12.25 22.08
N ALA A 43 -26.18 -11.06 21.94
CA ALA A 43 -25.79 -10.10 20.91
C ALA A 43 -24.36 -9.56 21.10
N ARG A 44 -23.92 -9.39 22.35
CA ARG A 44 -22.56 -8.95 22.68
C ARG A 44 -21.52 -10.03 22.40
N VAL A 45 -21.81 -11.27 22.79
CA VAL A 45 -20.96 -12.43 22.50
C VAL A 45 -20.89 -12.68 20.99
N ALA A 46 -22.01 -12.60 20.29
CA ALA A 46 -22.05 -12.73 18.84
C ALA A 46 -21.25 -11.63 18.12
N GLY A 47 -21.37 -10.37 18.56
CA GLY A 47 -20.59 -9.25 18.01
C GLY A 47 -19.09 -9.43 18.17
N TRP A 48 -18.64 -9.86 19.36
CA TRP A 48 -17.22 -10.16 19.61
C TRP A 48 -16.73 -11.37 18.82
N LEU A 49 -17.53 -12.44 18.72
CA LEU A 49 -17.19 -13.61 17.92
C LEU A 49 -17.09 -13.26 16.43
N LEU A 50 -17.99 -12.45 15.87
CA LEU A 50 -17.89 -12.01 14.48
C LEU A 50 -16.64 -11.17 14.23
N LEU A 51 -16.26 -10.28 15.16
CA LEU A 51 -15.04 -9.50 15.04
C LEU A 51 -13.77 -10.37 15.14
N ALA A 52 -13.77 -11.36 16.02
CA ALA A 52 -12.67 -12.33 16.14
C ALA A 52 -12.53 -13.20 14.89
N VAL A 53 -13.64 -13.69 14.33
CA VAL A 53 -13.66 -14.45 13.06
C VAL A 53 -13.18 -13.59 11.90
N SER A 54 -13.60 -12.33 11.84
CA SER A 54 -13.12 -11.38 10.82
C SER A 54 -11.62 -11.12 10.92
N LEU A 55 -11.07 -11.03 12.13
CA LEU A 55 -9.64 -10.87 12.36
C LEU A 55 -8.86 -12.13 11.97
N ALA A 56 -9.36 -13.31 12.36
CA ALA A 56 -8.75 -14.59 12.02
C ALA A 56 -8.67 -14.81 10.49
N LEU A 57 -9.74 -14.45 9.75
CA LEU A 57 -9.75 -14.47 8.29
C LEU A 57 -8.75 -13.48 7.68
N GLY A 58 -8.64 -12.27 8.23
CA GLY A 58 -7.67 -11.27 7.76
C GLY A 58 -6.22 -11.73 7.94
N ILE A 59 -5.91 -12.34 9.09
CA ILE A 59 -4.57 -12.89 9.38
C ILE A 59 -4.27 -14.10 8.50
N ALA A 60 -5.23 -15.01 8.31
CA ALA A 60 -5.05 -16.23 7.54
C ALA A 60 -4.78 -15.98 6.04
N TYR A 61 -5.40 -14.94 5.45
CA TYR A 61 -5.30 -14.68 4.02
C TYR A 61 -4.31 -13.57 3.64
N LEU A 62 -4.04 -12.59 4.51
CA LEU A 62 -3.16 -11.46 4.20
C LEU A 62 -1.88 -11.43 5.04
N GLY A 63 -1.69 -12.42 5.92
CA GLY A 63 -0.61 -12.42 6.90
C GLY A 63 -0.87 -11.45 8.05
N SER A 64 -0.13 -11.61 9.15
CA SER A 64 -0.39 -10.88 10.40
C SER A 64 -0.22 -9.37 10.27
N GLY A 65 0.84 -8.89 9.60
CA GLY A 65 1.11 -7.46 9.45
C GLY A 65 0.03 -6.72 8.65
N VAL A 66 -0.19 -7.13 7.40
CA VAL A 66 -1.16 -6.49 6.50
C VAL A 66 -2.59 -6.73 6.99
N GLY A 67 -2.90 -7.94 7.48
CA GLY A 67 -4.23 -8.30 7.98
C GLY A 67 -4.68 -7.45 9.16
N ILE A 68 -3.81 -7.20 10.16
CA ILE A 68 -4.15 -6.42 11.35
C ILE A 68 -4.37 -4.94 11.00
N THR A 69 -3.47 -4.34 10.21
CA THR A 69 -3.60 -2.92 9.81
C THR A 69 -4.86 -2.68 8.99
N LEU A 70 -5.16 -3.58 8.06
CA LEU A 70 -6.36 -3.51 7.24
C LEU A 70 -7.62 -3.66 8.10
N TRP A 71 -7.63 -4.63 9.02
CA TRP A 71 -8.74 -4.84 9.95
C TRP A 71 -9.03 -3.59 10.79
N LEU A 72 -8.01 -2.97 11.39
CA LEU A 72 -8.15 -1.70 12.13
C LEU A 72 -8.72 -0.55 11.29
N GLY A 73 -8.30 -0.46 10.02
CA GLY A 73 -8.85 0.51 9.07
C GLY A 73 -10.36 0.32 8.85
N TRP A 74 -10.79 -0.93 8.64
CA TRP A 74 -12.21 -1.26 8.46
C TRP A 74 -13.04 -1.08 9.73
N LEU A 75 -12.48 -1.32 10.93
CA LEU A 75 -13.17 -1.05 12.19
C LEU A 75 -13.53 0.43 12.33
N THR A 76 -12.62 1.32 11.94
CA THR A 76 -12.81 2.77 12.04
C THR A 76 -13.91 3.24 11.08
N ILE A 77 -13.93 2.72 9.86
CA ILE A 77 -14.96 3.03 8.86
C ILE A 77 -16.33 2.50 9.30
N ALA A 78 -16.40 1.26 9.82
CA ALA A 78 -17.63 0.67 10.32
C ALA A 78 -18.21 1.44 11.52
N ALA A 79 -17.35 1.85 12.46
CA ALA A 79 -17.74 2.68 13.60
C ALA A 79 -18.28 4.04 13.15
N LEU A 80 -17.61 4.71 12.21
CA LEU A 80 -18.08 5.99 11.66
C LEU A 80 -19.41 5.83 10.90
N ALA A 81 -19.54 4.80 10.06
CA ALA A 81 -20.77 4.51 9.34
C ALA A 81 -21.95 4.31 10.30
N LEU A 82 -21.73 3.59 11.41
CA LEU A 82 -22.74 3.37 12.44
C LEU A 82 -23.14 4.68 13.14
N VAL A 83 -22.15 5.51 13.52
CA VAL A 83 -22.38 6.83 14.15
C VAL A 83 -23.20 7.76 13.24
N PHE A 84 -22.99 7.70 11.92
CA PHE A 84 -23.73 8.52 10.95
C PHE A 84 -25.05 7.90 10.47
N ALA A 85 -25.21 6.58 10.58
CA ALA A 85 -26.47 5.89 10.28
C ALA A 85 -27.49 6.05 11.41
N PHE A 86 -27.03 6.09 12.67
CA PHE A 86 -27.91 6.19 13.84
C PHE A 86 -28.88 7.40 13.83
N PRO A 87 -28.46 8.61 13.43
CA PRO A 87 -29.37 9.76 13.30
C PRO A 87 -30.41 9.65 12.18
N LYS A 88 -30.34 8.62 11.33
CA LYS A 88 -31.25 8.40 10.18
C LYS A 88 -32.36 7.38 10.47
N TRP A 89 -32.51 6.87 11.70
CA TRP A 89 -33.58 5.89 11.98
C TRP A 89 -34.97 6.57 11.98
N PRO A 90 -35.92 6.13 11.12
CA PRO A 90 -37.08 6.90 10.68
C PRO A 90 -38.28 6.94 11.66
N LEU A 91 -38.11 6.61 12.93
CA LEU A 91 -39.20 6.61 13.91
C LEU A 91 -38.98 7.68 14.97
N ARG A 92 -39.24 8.94 14.57
CA ARG A 92 -39.49 10.03 15.51
C ARG A 92 -40.98 10.37 15.49
N PRO A 93 -41.77 9.95 16.49
CA PRO A 93 -42.81 10.79 17.02
C PRO A 93 -42.17 11.62 18.15
N VAL A 94 -41.81 12.86 17.87
CA VAL A 94 -41.58 13.85 18.94
C VAL A 94 -42.84 14.69 19.00
N ASP A 95 -43.81 14.26 19.80
CA ASP A 95 -44.82 15.15 20.36
C ASP A 95 -44.90 14.87 21.86
N HIS A 96 -43.97 15.45 22.62
CA HIS A 96 -44.29 15.75 24.01
C HIS A 96 -45.20 16.96 23.98
N ALA A 97 -46.51 16.71 24.04
CA ALA A 97 -47.50 17.74 24.36
C ALA A 97 -47.04 18.44 25.65
N ARG A 98 -46.54 19.67 25.49
CA ARG A 98 -46.23 20.56 26.61
C ARG A 98 -47.54 20.74 27.38
N PRO A 99 -47.62 20.43 28.69
CA PRO A 99 -48.84 20.69 29.44
C PRO A 99 -49.17 22.17 29.30
N ALA A 100 -50.40 22.46 28.88
CA ALA A 100 -50.88 23.80 28.63
C ALA A 100 -50.64 24.66 29.88
N ARG A 101 -49.75 25.64 29.76
CA ARG A 101 -49.65 26.70 30.76
C ARG A 101 -50.95 27.51 30.66
N PRO A 102 -51.69 27.75 31.77
CA PRO A 102 -52.95 28.48 31.69
C PRO A 102 -52.70 29.86 31.08
N ALA A 103 -53.50 30.16 30.04
CA ALA A 103 -53.40 31.36 29.24
C ALA A 103 -53.63 32.60 30.12
N LYS A 104 -52.65 33.50 30.15
CA LYS A 104 -52.86 34.90 30.53
C LYS A 104 -53.04 35.68 29.23
N ALA A 105 -54.20 36.32 29.08
CA ALA A 105 -54.67 36.94 27.85
C ALA A 105 -53.86 38.17 27.39
N ALA A 106 -53.60 38.26 26.08
CA ALA A 106 -53.47 39.44 25.18
C ALA A 106 -52.58 39.06 23.98
N LYS A 107 -52.75 39.45 22.71
CA LYS A 107 -53.73 40.14 21.83
C LYS A 107 -53.28 39.78 20.38
N PRO A 108 -54.15 39.78 19.35
CA PRO A 108 -53.79 39.30 18.00
C PRO A 108 -53.19 40.41 17.11
N GLY A 109 -52.15 40.09 16.34
CA GLY A 109 -51.70 40.93 15.21
C GLY A 109 -50.27 40.67 14.73
N ALA A 110 -50.13 40.64 13.41
CA ALA A 110 -48.90 40.66 12.59
C ALA A 110 -48.17 39.31 12.32
N ALA A 111 -48.69 38.66 11.28
CA ALA A 111 -48.01 38.13 10.10
C ALA A 111 -46.58 37.58 10.22
N ALA A 112 -46.47 36.35 9.71
CA ALA A 112 -45.26 35.60 9.43
C ALA A 112 -44.29 36.33 8.49
N GLU A 113 -42.99 36.11 8.74
CA GLU A 113 -41.97 36.10 7.70
C GLU A 113 -41.07 34.88 7.92
N MET A 114 -41.13 33.92 6.99
CA MET A 114 -40.10 32.90 6.73
C MET A 114 -39.34 33.37 5.49
N PRO A 115 -38.03 33.08 5.26
CA PRO A 115 -37.46 31.73 5.39
C PRO A 115 -35.92 31.63 5.62
N VAL A 116 -35.42 30.79 6.55
CA VAL A 116 -34.05 30.27 6.43
C VAL A 116 -33.93 28.84 6.98
N ALA A 117 -33.98 27.84 6.10
CA ALA A 117 -33.28 26.58 6.31
C ALA A 117 -33.00 25.85 4.98
N PRO A 118 -31.71 25.66 4.61
CA PRO A 118 -31.29 24.31 4.23
C PRO A 118 -29.86 23.95 4.72
N ARG A 119 -29.39 24.50 5.85
CA ARG A 119 -28.03 24.18 6.35
C ARG A 119 -27.84 22.73 6.83
N ARG A 120 -28.92 22.04 7.23
CA ARG A 120 -28.84 20.65 7.75
C ARG A 120 -28.82 19.58 6.65
N THR A 121 -29.46 19.80 5.52
CA THR A 121 -29.47 18.85 4.38
C THR A 121 -28.14 18.88 3.63
N ALA A 122 -27.58 20.07 3.36
CA ALA A 122 -26.27 20.21 2.72
C ALA A 122 -25.14 19.50 3.51
N ARG A 123 -25.13 19.66 4.84
CA ARG A 123 -24.13 19.00 5.72
C ARG A 123 -24.29 17.46 5.74
N ARG A 124 -25.49 16.94 5.49
CA ARG A 124 -25.79 15.50 5.44
C ARG A 124 -25.34 14.85 4.13
N TRP A 125 -25.54 15.54 3.01
CA TRP A 125 -25.01 15.09 1.72
C TRP A 125 -23.49 15.14 1.69
N LEU A 126 -22.88 16.17 2.30
CA LEU A 126 -21.43 16.25 2.47
C LEU A 126 -20.86 15.07 3.27
N ALA A 127 -21.51 14.69 4.38
CA ALA A 127 -21.08 13.56 5.21
C ALA A 127 -21.24 12.20 4.50
N ALA A 128 -22.32 12.00 3.76
CA ALA A 128 -22.52 10.79 2.95
C ALA A 128 -21.50 10.71 1.80
N ALA A 129 -21.22 11.84 1.14
CA ALA A 129 -20.19 11.92 0.11
C ALA A 129 -18.80 11.62 0.66
N LEU A 130 -18.44 12.14 1.85
CA LEU A 130 -17.18 11.82 2.53
C LEU A 130 -17.07 10.33 2.91
N LEU A 131 -18.16 9.72 3.41
CA LEU A 131 -18.19 8.30 3.75
C LEU A 131 -18.02 7.40 2.50
N ALA A 132 -18.62 7.79 1.38
CA ALA A 132 -18.48 7.09 0.10
C ALA A 132 -17.14 7.37 -0.60
N ALA A 133 -16.53 8.53 -0.35
CA ALA A 133 -15.25 8.91 -0.91
C ALA A 133 -14.11 8.03 -0.38
N VAL A 134 -14.15 7.57 0.88
CA VAL A 134 -13.10 6.71 1.43
C VAL A 134 -12.97 5.35 0.70
N PRO A 135 -14.03 4.53 0.53
CA PRO A 135 -13.93 3.29 -0.24
C PRO A 135 -13.62 3.57 -1.72
N LEU A 136 -14.11 4.67 -2.29
CA LEU A 136 -13.77 5.07 -3.66
C LEU A 136 -12.27 5.38 -3.80
N VAL A 137 -11.70 6.20 -2.92
CA VAL A 137 -10.27 6.52 -2.88
C VAL A 137 -9.46 5.26 -2.64
N TYR A 138 -9.92 4.36 -1.77
CA TYR A 138 -9.26 3.08 -1.54
C TYR A 138 -9.29 2.16 -2.77
N LEU A 139 -10.42 2.07 -3.46
CA LEU A 139 -10.54 1.33 -4.73
C LEU A 139 -9.62 1.92 -5.80
N LEU A 140 -9.58 3.25 -5.94
CA LEU A 140 -8.66 3.94 -6.85
C LEU A 140 -7.20 3.68 -6.47
N ALA A 141 -6.87 3.70 -5.18
CA ALA A 141 -5.53 3.39 -4.69
C ALA A 141 -5.15 1.93 -5.00
N LEU A 142 -6.07 0.98 -4.87
CA LEU A 142 -5.84 -0.41 -5.26
C LEU A 142 -5.61 -0.56 -6.76
N GLN A 143 -6.40 0.12 -7.60
CA GLN A 143 -6.20 0.14 -9.05
C GLN A 143 -4.86 0.77 -9.44
N ALA A 144 -4.36 1.72 -8.63
CA ALA A 144 -3.07 2.36 -8.83
C ALA A 144 -1.88 1.54 -8.28
N THR A 145 -2.11 0.40 -7.60
CA THR A 145 -0.99 -0.41 -7.08
C THR A 145 -0.25 -1.10 -8.22
N PRO A 146 1.08 -0.89 -8.35
CA PRO A 146 1.87 -1.56 -9.38
C PRO A 146 1.95 -3.06 -9.10
N ILE A 147 1.97 -3.85 -10.19
CA ILE A 147 2.18 -5.31 -10.12
C ILE A 147 3.57 -5.56 -9.53
N ALA A 148 3.67 -6.53 -8.62
CA ALA A 148 4.95 -6.91 -8.01
C ALA A 148 6.00 -7.19 -9.10
N PRO A 149 7.24 -6.67 -9.01
CA PRO A 149 8.20 -6.68 -10.11
C PRO A 149 8.45 -8.07 -10.71
N LEU A 150 8.53 -9.08 -9.85
CA LEU A 150 8.74 -10.45 -10.26
C LEU A 150 7.53 -11.06 -10.99
N LEU A 151 6.31 -10.57 -10.80
CA LEU A 151 5.10 -11.09 -11.46
C LEU A 151 4.83 -10.43 -12.82
N ARG A 152 5.62 -9.42 -13.19
CA ARG A 152 5.48 -8.74 -14.48
C ARG A 152 6.01 -9.63 -15.61
N ALA A 153 5.53 -9.37 -16.83
CA ALA A 153 5.91 -10.14 -18.03
C ALA A 153 7.37 -9.91 -18.47
N ASP A 154 7.98 -8.80 -18.06
CA ASP A 154 9.39 -8.44 -18.31
C ASP A 154 10.37 -9.10 -17.33
N ALA A 155 9.89 -9.86 -16.35
CA ALA A 155 10.77 -10.57 -15.42
C ALA A 155 11.54 -11.67 -16.17
N PHE A 156 12.86 -11.53 -16.24
CA PHE A 156 13.74 -12.50 -16.87
C PHE A 156 13.73 -13.81 -16.10
N ALA A 157 13.60 -14.95 -16.79
CA ALA A 157 13.70 -16.28 -16.20
C ALA A 157 14.99 -16.99 -16.67
N GLY A 158 15.70 -17.62 -15.74
CA GLY A 158 16.94 -18.33 -16.04
C GLY A 158 17.29 -19.39 -15.01
N GLN A 159 18.47 -19.98 -15.17
CA GLN A 159 19.05 -20.94 -14.23
C GLN A 159 20.49 -20.56 -13.88
N VAL A 160 20.88 -20.84 -12.63
CA VAL A 160 22.23 -20.64 -12.12
C VAL A 160 22.64 -21.90 -11.36
N GLY A 161 23.46 -22.72 -12.01
CA GLY A 161 23.71 -24.08 -11.51
C GLY A 161 22.40 -24.88 -11.42
N PRO A 162 22.11 -25.53 -10.29
CA PRO A 162 20.88 -26.31 -10.12
C PRO A 162 19.63 -25.47 -9.81
N TRP A 163 19.76 -24.16 -9.57
CA TRP A 163 18.67 -23.32 -9.09
C TRP A 163 18.07 -22.47 -10.22
N SER A 164 16.76 -22.59 -10.42
CA SER A 164 16.02 -21.66 -11.29
C SER A 164 15.75 -20.35 -10.57
N PHE A 165 15.75 -19.26 -11.33
CA PHE A 165 15.49 -17.93 -10.79
C PHE A 165 14.70 -17.05 -11.78
N ARG A 166 14.03 -16.05 -11.21
CA ARG A 166 13.50 -14.90 -11.95
C ARG A 166 14.16 -13.63 -11.45
N LEU A 167 14.49 -12.73 -12.35
CA LEU A 167 15.17 -11.46 -12.06
C LEU A 167 14.38 -10.32 -12.72
N ALA A 168 14.10 -9.27 -11.95
CA ALA A 168 13.40 -8.10 -12.44
C ALA A 168 14.03 -6.81 -11.92
N ASP A 169 13.95 -5.76 -12.74
CA ASP A 169 14.14 -4.39 -12.32
C ASP A 169 13.01 -3.98 -11.37
N ARG A 170 13.34 -3.59 -10.13
CA ARG A 170 12.31 -3.30 -9.13
C ARG A 170 11.40 -2.15 -9.55
N ASP A 171 11.99 -1.09 -10.11
CA ASP A 171 11.30 0.18 -10.32
C ASP A 171 10.86 0.36 -11.80
N HIS A 172 11.43 -0.42 -12.74
CA HIS A 172 11.21 -0.30 -14.19
C HIS A 172 11.47 1.12 -14.76
N ASP A 173 12.24 1.93 -14.04
CA ASP A 173 12.53 3.32 -14.41
C ASP A 173 14.02 3.52 -14.73
N VAL A 174 14.43 4.75 -15.03
CA VAL A 174 15.84 5.14 -15.15
C VAL A 174 16.60 4.95 -13.80
N PRO A 175 17.93 4.84 -13.82
CA PRO A 175 18.73 4.78 -12.60
C PRO A 175 18.49 6.00 -11.72
N LYS A 176 18.35 5.77 -10.41
CA LYS A 176 18.22 6.85 -9.44
C LYS A 176 19.60 7.40 -9.13
N LEU A 177 19.78 8.70 -9.29
CA LEU A 177 20.99 9.38 -8.88
C LEU A 177 20.96 9.57 -7.37
N VAL A 178 22.00 9.10 -6.68
CA VAL A 178 22.22 9.39 -5.25
C VAL A 178 23.28 10.48 -5.10
N ALA A 179 23.75 10.73 -3.87
CA ALA A 179 24.80 11.70 -3.62
C ALA A 179 26.00 11.53 -4.57
N MET A 180 26.56 12.65 -5.04
CA MET A 180 27.65 12.70 -6.03
C MET A 180 27.29 12.15 -7.42
N ASP A 181 26.02 12.25 -7.83
CA ASP A 181 25.52 11.83 -9.15
C ASP A 181 25.82 10.36 -9.50
N ILE A 182 25.92 9.51 -8.48
CA ILE A 182 26.18 8.08 -8.65
C ILE A 182 24.86 7.39 -9.06
N PRO A 183 24.78 6.76 -10.24
CA PRO A 183 23.58 6.03 -10.64
C PRO A 183 23.45 4.73 -9.86
N MET A 184 22.32 4.58 -9.17
CA MET A 184 21.96 3.38 -8.44
C MET A 184 20.73 2.71 -9.05
N LYS A 185 20.70 1.38 -8.95
CA LYS A 185 19.61 0.59 -9.47
C LYS A 185 19.24 -0.56 -8.54
N SER A 186 17.93 -0.74 -8.37
CA SER A 186 17.34 -1.78 -7.53
C SER A 186 16.88 -2.97 -8.38
N TYR A 187 17.34 -4.16 -8.02
CA TYR A 187 16.92 -5.41 -8.65
C TYR A 187 16.29 -6.34 -7.61
N GLN A 188 15.37 -7.18 -8.08
CA GLN A 188 14.75 -8.23 -7.28
C GLN A 188 14.94 -9.58 -7.97
N VAL A 189 15.32 -10.59 -7.19
CA VAL A 189 15.47 -11.97 -7.64
C VAL A 189 14.53 -12.86 -6.83
N ARG A 190 13.88 -13.80 -7.51
CA ARG A 190 13.18 -14.91 -6.89
C ARG A 190 13.82 -16.23 -7.31
N PHE A 191 14.32 -17.01 -6.36
CA PHE A 191 14.72 -18.40 -6.61
C PHE A 191 13.51 -19.34 -6.57
N CYS A 192 13.66 -20.58 -7.04
CA CYS A 192 12.63 -21.59 -6.82
C CYS A 192 12.39 -21.81 -5.32
N GLU A 193 11.17 -22.18 -4.94
CA GLU A 193 10.78 -22.25 -3.52
C GLU A 193 11.62 -23.30 -2.75
N ASP A 194 11.92 -24.43 -3.39
CA ASP A 194 12.76 -25.50 -2.82
C ASP A 194 14.27 -25.18 -2.84
N CYS A 195 14.69 -24.24 -3.70
CA CYS A 195 16.09 -23.88 -3.91
C CYS A 195 16.68 -23.15 -2.70
N ASP A 196 15.87 -22.34 -2.02
CA ASP A 196 16.33 -21.46 -0.93
C ASP A 196 17.02 -22.25 0.20
N ALA A 197 16.55 -23.46 0.47
CA ALA A 197 17.13 -24.33 1.49
C ALA A 197 18.59 -24.72 1.18
N GLN A 198 19.02 -24.67 -0.08
CA GLN A 198 20.36 -25.05 -0.54
C GLN A 198 21.29 -23.84 -0.74
N ILE A 199 20.74 -22.62 -0.83
CA ILE A 199 21.51 -21.43 -1.13
C ILE A 199 22.04 -20.80 0.17
N ARG A 200 23.37 -20.62 0.26
CA ARG A 200 24.01 -19.90 1.35
C ARG A 200 23.99 -18.39 1.13
N ALA A 201 24.37 -17.95 -0.07
CA ALA A 201 24.41 -16.54 -0.44
C ALA A 201 24.27 -16.37 -1.95
N ALA A 202 23.76 -15.21 -2.37
CA ALA A 202 23.72 -14.81 -3.77
C ALA A 202 24.23 -13.38 -3.90
N TYR A 203 24.93 -13.08 -4.99
CA TYR A 203 25.56 -11.79 -5.27
C TYR A 203 25.20 -11.33 -6.67
N LEU A 204 24.99 -10.02 -6.85
CA LEU A 204 24.75 -9.41 -8.15
C LEU A 204 25.80 -8.35 -8.45
N LYS A 205 26.30 -8.35 -9.68
CA LYS A 205 27.26 -7.35 -10.17
C LYS A 205 27.00 -6.97 -11.62
N VAL A 206 27.27 -5.70 -11.95
CA VAL A 206 27.37 -5.27 -13.35
C VAL A 206 28.74 -5.66 -13.91
N ASN A 207 28.73 -6.33 -15.05
CA ASN A 207 29.87 -6.92 -15.74
C ASN A 207 30.54 -8.06 -14.97
N LYS A 208 31.35 -8.85 -15.69
CA LYS A 208 31.94 -10.08 -15.16
C LYS A 208 32.80 -9.81 -13.93
N PRO A 209 32.60 -10.53 -12.81
CA PRO A 209 33.49 -10.48 -11.66
C PRO A 209 34.92 -10.87 -12.04
N ARG A 210 35.92 -10.09 -11.62
CA ARG A 210 37.35 -10.40 -11.84
C ARG A 210 37.89 -11.45 -10.87
N SER A 211 37.20 -11.69 -9.76
CA SER A 211 37.58 -12.66 -8.73
C SER A 211 36.39 -13.01 -7.84
N LEU A 212 36.53 -14.08 -7.05
CA LEU A 212 35.51 -14.52 -6.08
C LEU A 212 35.19 -13.47 -5.02
N ARG A 213 36.21 -12.73 -4.54
CA ARG A 213 36.02 -11.61 -3.59
C ARG A 213 35.27 -10.43 -4.20
N ALA A 214 35.23 -10.35 -5.53
CA ALA A 214 34.56 -9.29 -6.28
C ALA A 214 33.25 -9.77 -6.93
N ALA A 215 32.61 -10.82 -6.38
CA ALA A 215 31.39 -11.43 -6.91
C ALA A 215 30.21 -10.45 -7.04
N GLY A 216 30.17 -9.39 -6.22
CA GLY A 216 29.15 -8.35 -6.28
C GLY A 216 28.65 -7.92 -4.92
N ILE A 217 27.49 -7.27 -4.92
CA ILE A 217 26.76 -6.94 -3.70
C ILE A 217 25.84 -8.12 -3.37
N VAL A 218 25.79 -8.50 -2.10
CA VAL A 218 24.95 -9.60 -1.63
C VAL A 218 23.46 -9.25 -1.79
N LEU A 219 22.67 -10.19 -2.31
CA LEU A 219 21.23 -10.07 -2.31
C LEU A 219 20.69 -10.35 -0.91
N GLN A 220 19.89 -9.41 -0.39
CA GLN A 220 19.25 -9.49 0.92
C GLN A 220 17.78 -9.84 0.76
N GLY A 221 17.13 -10.36 1.80
CA GLY A 221 15.70 -10.67 1.75
C GLY A 221 15.33 -11.89 2.56
N THR A 222 14.06 -12.29 2.46
CA THR A 222 13.51 -13.42 3.19
C THR A 222 13.19 -14.55 2.22
N ARG A 223 13.76 -15.73 2.48
CA ARG A 223 13.58 -16.93 1.67
C ARG A 223 14.03 -16.72 0.20
N TRP A 224 13.20 -17.20 -0.73
CA TRP A 224 13.42 -17.17 -2.17
C TRP A 224 13.30 -15.77 -2.78
N ASP A 225 12.63 -14.80 -2.14
CA ASP A 225 12.51 -13.42 -2.65
C ASP A 225 13.59 -12.52 -2.04
N ARG A 226 14.51 -12.02 -2.88
CA ARG A 226 15.67 -11.23 -2.47
C ARG A 226 15.82 -9.98 -3.33
N ASN A 227 16.37 -8.91 -2.77
CA ASN A 227 16.61 -7.63 -3.43
C ASN A 227 18.06 -7.18 -3.25
N VAL A 228 18.49 -6.29 -4.15
CA VAL A 228 19.81 -5.67 -4.08
C VAL A 228 19.78 -4.31 -4.75
N ASP A 229 20.47 -3.36 -4.14
CA ASP A 229 20.73 -2.05 -4.72
C ASP A 229 22.19 -2.00 -5.16
N ILE A 230 22.43 -1.86 -6.47
CA ILE A 230 23.77 -1.82 -7.05
C ILE A 230 24.06 -0.45 -7.63
N GLN A 231 25.28 0.01 -7.43
CA GLN A 231 25.81 1.15 -8.18
C GLN A 231 26.12 0.69 -9.60
N LEU A 232 25.71 1.47 -10.59
CA LEU A 232 26.02 1.22 -11.99
C LEU A 232 27.35 1.89 -12.32
N PRO A 233 28.42 1.13 -12.64
CA PRO A 233 29.72 1.71 -12.95
C PRO A 233 29.66 2.66 -14.16
N ALA A 234 30.59 3.62 -14.24
CA ALA A 234 30.67 4.56 -15.37
C ALA A 234 30.90 3.89 -16.73
N ASN A 235 31.45 2.67 -16.75
CA ASN A 235 31.65 1.86 -17.96
C ASN A 235 30.45 0.94 -18.28
N THR A 236 29.27 1.21 -17.72
CA THR A 236 28.04 0.50 -18.07
C THR A 236 27.57 0.98 -19.43
N THR A 237 27.38 0.06 -20.37
CA THR A 237 26.94 0.34 -21.74
C THR A 237 25.72 -0.53 -22.08
N ALA A 238 25.16 -0.35 -23.27
CA ALA A 238 24.08 -1.20 -23.77
C ALA A 238 24.45 -2.69 -23.86
N GLY A 239 25.74 -3.00 -24.02
CA GLY A 239 26.26 -4.38 -24.04
C GLY A 239 26.57 -4.95 -22.65
N SER A 240 26.42 -4.17 -21.58
CA SER A 240 26.69 -4.65 -20.23
C SER A 240 25.73 -5.77 -19.82
N SER A 241 26.21 -6.62 -18.92
CA SER A 241 25.44 -7.76 -18.40
C SER A 241 25.47 -7.77 -16.88
N LEU A 242 24.38 -8.20 -16.28
CA LEU A 242 24.29 -8.54 -14.87
C LEU A 242 24.83 -9.96 -14.66
N TRP A 243 25.72 -10.12 -13.70
CA TRP A 243 26.29 -11.41 -13.29
C TRP A 243 25.72 -11.78 -11.93
N LEU A 244 24.91 -12.84 -11.93
CA LEU A 244 24.38 -13.46 -10.72
C LEU A 244 25.33 -14.58 -10.28
N THR A 245 25.92 -14.45 -9.10
CA THR A 245 26.77 -15.47 -8.48
C THR A 245 26.04 -16.07 -7.29
N VAL A 246 25.85 -17.39 -7.28
CA VAL A 246 25.15 -18.09 -6.18
C VAL A 246 26.10 -19.10 -5.57
N VAL A 247 26.17 -19.10 -4.23
CA VAL A 247 26.98 -20.01 -3.43
C VAL A 247 26.04 -20.93 -2.67
N GLY A 248 26.18 -22.24 -2.90
CA GLY A 248 25.45 -23.28 -2.20
C GLY A 248 25.93 -23.47 -0.77
N LYS A 249 25.15 -24.16 0.05
CA LYS A 249 25.53 -24.58 1.40
C LYS A 249 26.59 -25.67 1.41
N ASP A 250 26.68 -26.43 0.32
CA ASP A 250 27.79 -27.33 -0.02
C ASP A 250 29.12 -26.60 -0.29
N GLY A 251 29.07 -25.28 -0.53
CA GLY A 251 30.23 -24.46 -0.86
C GLY A 251 30.50 -24.36 -2.36
N GLU A 252 29.72 -25.04 -3.21
CA GLU A 252 29.83 -24.87 -4.67
C GLU A 252 29.33 -23.49 -5.09
N MET A 253 29.91 -22.98 -6.18
CA MET A 253 29.57 -21.67 -6.72
C MET A 253 29.18 -21.78 -8.18
N HIS A 254 28.05 -21.19 -8.52
CA HIS A 254 27.55 -21.09 -9.88
C HIS A 254 27.34 -19.64 -10.29
N GLN A 255 27.55 -19.34 -11.57
CA GLN A 255 27.38 -18.02 -12.14
C GLN A 255 26.46 -18.07 -13.35
N ALA A 256 25.58 -17.06 -13.46
CA ALA A 256 24.74 -16.85 -14.62
C ALA A 256 24.90 -15.41 -15.14
N GLN A 257 24.97 -15.26 -16.45
CA GLN A 257 25.00 -13.98 -17.14
C GLN A 257 23.62 -13.64 -17.66
N VAL A 258 23.16 -12.42 -17.39
CA VAL A 258 21.91 -11.86 -17.91
C VAL A 258 22.21 -10.54 -18.58
N ARG A 259 21.75 -10.32 -19.83
CA ARG A 259 22.02 -9.04 -20.50
C ARG A 259 21.24 -7.94 -19.79
N LEU A 260 21.86 -6.77 -19.61
CA LEU A 260 21.22 -5.65 -18.94
C LEU A 260 19.96 -5.19 -19.71
N ALA A 261 19.99 -5.26 -21.04
CA ALA A 261 18.87 -4.92 -21.90
C ALA A 261 17.63 -5.81 -21.72
N ASP A 262 17.82 -7.07 -21.29
CA ASP A 262 16.71 -8.02 -21.09
C ASP A 262 15.95 -7.77 -19.77
N VAL A 263 16.55 -7.05 -18.83
CA VAL A 263 15.99 -6.82 -17.48
C VAL A 263 15.68 -5.34 -17.23
N SER A 264 16.52 -4.43 -17.73
CA SER A 264 16.43 -2.99 -17.48
C SER A 264 16.65 -2.18 -18.78
N PRO A 265 15.73 -2.26 -19.76
CA PRO A 265 15.85 -1.49 -21.00
C PRO A 265 15.89 0.03 -20.79
N ALA A 266 15.15 0.55 -19.80
CA ALA A 266 15.17 1.96 -19.43
C ALA A 266 16.56 2.44 -18.95
N THR A 267 17.30 1.57 -18.25
CA THR A 267 18.67 1.86 -17.82
C THR A 267 19.64 1.91 -19.00
N VAL A 268 19.50 1.01 -19.96
CA VAL A 268 20.30 1.03 -21.20
C VAL A 268 20.06 2.32 -21.98
N ALA A 269 18.79 2.70 -22.16
CA ALA A 269 18.44 3.94 -22.86
C ALA A 269 19.04 5.18 -22.15
N TRP A 270 19.04 5.20 -20.82
CA TRP A 270 19.62 6.28 -20.03
C TRP A 270 21.14 6.43 -20.25
N PHE A 271 21.90 5.34 -20.28
CA PHE A 271 23.33 5.39 -20.58
C PHE A 271 23.62 5.81 -22.01
N GLN A 272 22.87 5.30 -22.99
CA GLN A 272 23.01 5.69 -24.40
C GLN A 272 22.81 7.19 -24.61
N GLN A 273 21.85 7.80 -23.91
CA GLN A 273 21.62 9.26 -23.97
C GLN A 273 22.77 10.06 -23.37
N ARG A 274 23.41 9.57 -22.30
CA ARG A 274 24.57 10.22 -21.67
C ARG A 274 25.84 10.07 -22.50
N GLU A 275 26.06 8.93 -23.14
CA GLU A 275 27.16 8.74 -24.09
C GLU A 275 27.02 9.68 -25.30
N ALA A 276 25.79 9.94 -25.77
CA ALA A 276 25.52 10.86 -26.87
C ALA A 276 25.67 12.35 -26.49
N LYS A 277 25.61 12.69 -25.20
CA LYS A 277 25.76 14.05 -24.69
C LYS A 277 27.08 14.17 -23.91
N PRO A 278 28.21 14.48 -24.58
CA PRO A 278 29.46 14.69 -23.87
C PRO A 278 29.28 15.81 -22.83
N GLU A 279 29.71 15.55 -21.60
CA GLU A 279 29.78 16.58 -20.55
C GLU A 279 30.52 17.79 -21.11
N ALA A 280 29.86 18.94 -21.14
CA ALA A 280 30.53 20.21 -21.34
C ALA A 280 31.49 20.39 -20.16
N GLY A 281 32.74 19.97 -20.34
CA GLY A 281 33.80 20.17 -19.36
C GLY A 281 33.97 21.66 -19.05
N PRO A 282 34.45 22.00 -17.85
CA PRO A 282 34.66 23.40 -17.49
C PRO A 282 35.60 24.05 -18.49
N ALA A 283 35.16 25.16 -19.08
CA ALA A 283 35.96 25.96 -20.00
C ALA A 283 37.30 26.28 -19.34
N ALA A 284 38.39 25.82 -19.95
CA ALA A 284 39.73 26.20 -19.54
C ALA A 284 39.85 27.73 -19.60
N PRO A 285 40.39 28.41 -18.56
CA PRO A 285 40.59 29.84 -18.63
C PRO A 285 41.65 30.14 -19.69
N GLN A 286 41.20 30.69 -20.83
CA GLN A 286 42.05 31.37 -21.79
C GLN A 286 42.55 32.65 -21.13
N GLY A 287 43.84 32.68 -20.80
CA GLY A 287 44.48 33.80 -20.15
C GLY A 287 46.00 33.69 -20.19
N ALA A 288 46.55 33.45 -21.38
CA ALA A 288 47.97 33.70 -21.64
C ALA A 288 48.16 35.23 -21.72
N ILE A 289 48.58 35.84 -20.62
CA ILE A 289 49.05 37.23 -20.62
C ILE A 289 50.46 37.21 -21.22
N GLU A 290 50.56 37.66 -22.47
CA GLU A 290 51.81 38.07 -23.09
C GLU A 290 52.51 39.10 -22.18
N ARG A 291 53.73 38.76 -21.76
CA ARG A 291 54.67 39.70 -21.15
C ARG A 291 55.33 40.50 -22.27
N PRO A 292 55.20 41.83 -22.36
CA PRO A 292 56.06 42.61 -23.21
C PRO A 292 57.43 42.77 -22.55
N SER A 293 58.47 42.46 -23.33
CA SER A 293 59.86 42.81 -23.07
C SER A 293 60.06 44.32 -23.02
N GLN A 294 60.44 44.83 -21.85
CA GLN A 294 61.32 45.99 -21.64
C GLN A 294 62.06 45.75 -20.31
#